data_AF-A0A806KC43-F1
#
_entry.id   AF-A0A806KC43-F1
#
_cell.length_a   1.000
_cell.length_b   1.000
_cell.length_c   1.000
_cell.angle_alpha   90.00
_cell.angle_beta   90.00
_cell.angle_gamma   90.00
#
_symmetry.space_group_name_H-M   'P 1'
#
loop_
_entity.id
_entity.type
_entity.pdbx_description
1 polymer ?
#
loop_
_entity_poly.entity_id
_entity_poly.type
_entity_poly.pdbx_seq_one_letter_code
_entity_poly.pdbx_strand_id
1 'polypeptide(L)'
;MECPSCGPEFTPPPGKIPAPAPKPAAVRVSEHVVEFERMEFGGYDWLVLEKSGGKALLLYEKALEYRVYYKAGADITWENCDLRADLNGEFYNHFNANDRARIAETRVVNDNNPWFGTAGGDTTADRIFLLSLEEAVKYFGDSGKLRRGPTDDEKYGFNDQYNSARMAYETNRSSSSSPWWLRSPGGDSLYAAIVAHDGYMSVYGLFGDRVCRVRPAIWITIAEAVGCGKGPEPQPQPAPVQTSAPAPLPASSSVKAGGKMQFGGYDWFVPEVSGGKALLFSEKILEYRAYHNEWVDITWAQSDLRAFLNGEFYDSFTVSDRARIAETRVVNDDNQWYGTPGGDDTYDRIFLLSLEEVAKFFGNSEQLRNRPSDALYIKDRYDSVMTAYDTSGKAWAWWLRSLGNNSSNAASVSRNGDVYVGGNHVNIGSVGVRPAMWITL
;
A
#
# COMPACT_ATOMS: atom_id res chain seq x y z
N MET A 1 2.95 -65.88 -47.89
CA MET A 1 2.46 -65.23 -46.65
C MET A 1 3.12 -63.88 -46.56
N GLU A 2 2.29 -62.85 -46.46
CA GLU A 2 2.54 -61.39 -46.51
C GLU A 2 3.57 -60.95 -45.45
N CYS A 3 4.33 -59.85 -45.60
CA CYS A 3 3.87 -58.46 -45.68
C CYS A 3 5.03 -57.50 -46.03
N PRO A 4 4.86 -56.44 -46.86
CA PRO A 4 5.69 -55.24 -46.75
C PRO A 4 4.83 -53.96 -46.62
N SER A 5 5.05 -53.19 -45.55
CA SER A 5 4.60 -51.80 -45.43
C SER A 5 5.72 -50.93 -44.86
N CYS A 6 6.09 -49.90 -45.64
CA CYS A 6 6.41 -48.52 -45.26
C CYS A 6 7.31 -47.91 -46.35
N GLY A 7 6.81 -46.84 -46.99
CA GLY A 7 7.46 -46.14 -48.10
C GLY A 7 8.66 -45.27 -47.66
N PRO A 8 9.38 -44.66 -48.62
CA PRO A 8 10.61 -43.93 -48.34
C PRO A 8 10.33 -42.52 -47.80
N GLU A 9 11.13 -42.12 -46.80
CA GLU A 9 11.20 -40.76 -46.26
C GLU A 9 11.64 -39.76 -47.34
N PHE A 10 10.86 -38.70 -47.51
CA PHE A 10 11.25 -37.52 -48.28
C PHE A 10 12.10 -36.61 -47.39
N THR A 11 13.39 -36.46 -47.72
CA THR A 11 14.23 -35.38 -47.18
C THR A 11 14.29 -34.24 -48.20
N PRO A 12 13.90 -33.00 -47.86
CA PRO A 12 14.04 -31.86 -48.77
C PRO A 12 15.48 -31.30 -48.74
N PRO A 13 15.95 -30.69 -49.84
CA PRO A 13 17.33 -30.18 -49.93
C PRO A 13 17.52 -28.88 -49.13
N PRO A 14 18.76 -28.54 -48.73
CA PRO A 14 19.05 -27.35 -47.92
C PRO A 14 18.93 -26.08 -48.77
N GLY A 15 17.80 -25.39 -48.66
CA GLY A 15 17.60 -24.04 -49.20
C GLY A 15 18.15 -22.98 -48.25
N LYS A 16 19.00 -22.09 -48.75
CA LYS A 16 19.49 -20.90 -48.03
C LYS A 16 18.32 -20.00 -47.65
N ILE A 17 18.12 -19.78 -46.34
CA ILE A 17 17.20 -18.78 -45.80
C ILE A 17 17.79 -17.40 -46.09
N PRO A 18 17.09 -16.49 -46.80
CA PRO A 18 17.56 -15.12 -46.98
C PRO A 18 17.56 -14.38 -45.64
N ALA A 19 18.60 -13.58 -45.39
CA ALA A 19 18.74 -12.79 -44.18
C ALA A 19 17.54 -11.85 -43.99
N PRO A 20 17.05 -11.65 -42.76
CA PRO A 20 15.94 -10.74 -42.49
C PRO A 20 16.32 -9.31 -42.92
N ALA A 21 15.38 -8.62 -43.55
CA ALA A 21 15.54 -7.22 -43.93
C ALA A 21 15.91 -6.38 -42.69
N PRO A 22 16.78 -5.36 -42.84
CA PRO A 22 17.13 -4.49 -41.73
C PRO A 22 15.86 -3.84 -41.17
N LYS A 23 15.67 -3.97 -39.85
CA LYS A 23 14.60 -3.27 -39.12
C LYS A 23 14.66 -1.78 -39.49
N PRO A 24 13.53 -1.14 -39.84
CA PRO A 24 13.51 0.30 -40.06
C PRO A 24 14.05 0.99 -38.80
N ALA A 25 14.99 1.91 -39.00
CA ALA A 25 15.58 2.68 -37.92
C ALA A 25 14.47 3.35 -37.11
N ALA A 26 14.47 3.12 -35.79
CA ALA A 26 13.54 3.76 -34.88
C ALA A 26 13.67 5.28 -35.06
N VAL A 27 12.62 5.90 -35.59
CA VAL A 27 12.46 7.35 -35.55
C VAL A 27 12.44 7.71 -34.07
N ARG A 28 13.53 8.30 -33.57
CA ARG A 28 13.53 8.91 -32.24
C ARG A 28 12.63 10.12 -32.32
N VAL A 29 11.36 9.93 -32.00
CA VAL A 29 10.46 11.03 -31.65
C VAL A 29 11.10 11.72 -30.46
N SER A 30 11.40 13.01 -30.58
CA SER A 30 11.90 13.81 -29.47
C SER A 30 10.82 13.81 -28.37
N GLU A 31 11.04 13.05 -27.30
CA GLU A 31 10.16 13.03 -26.14
C GLU A 31 10.13 14.44 -25.53
N HIS A 32 8.93 15.00 -25.38
CA HIS A 32 8.76 16.22 -24.63
C HIS A 32 8.84 15.87 -23.14
N VAL A 33 9.94 16.25 -22.51
CA VAL A 33 10.15 16.05 -21.08
C VAL A 33 9.49 17.21 -20.34
N VAL A 34 8.40 16.92 -19.63
CA VAL A 34 7.80 17.85 -18.67
C VAL A 34 8.44 17.58 -17.31
N GLU A 35 9.20 18.55 -16.80
CA GLU A 35 9.79 18.47 -15.47
C GLU A 35 8.93 19.23 -14.46
N PHE A 36 8.66 18.58 -13.33
CA PHE A 36 7.93 19.19 -12.22
C PHE A 36 8.87 19.44 -11.04
N GLU A 37 8.68 20.57 -10.37
CA GLU A 37 9.22 20.79 -9.03
C GLU A 37 8.62 19.74 -8.08
N ARG A 38 9.42 19.27 -7.12
CA ARG A 38 8.98 18.33 -6.08
C ARG A 38 8.87 19.03 -4.74
N MET A 39 7.86 18.65 -3.97
CA MET A 39 7.61 19.18 -2.63
C MET A 39 7.20 18.05 -1.70
N GLU A 40 7.83 18.00 -0.53
CA GLU A 40 7.35 17.18 0.58
C GLU A 40 6.23 17.93 1.31
N PHE A 41 5.08 17.27 1.48
CA PHE A 41 3.95 17.81 2.23
C PHE A 41 3.15 16.68 2.87
N GLY A 42 2.86 16.78 4.18
CA GLY A 42 2.11 15.75 4.89
C GLY A 42 2.76 14.37 4.94
N GLY A 43 4.10 14.30 4.85
CA GLY A 43 4.85 13.03 4.84
C GLY A 43 4.82 12.28 3.50
N TYR A 44 4.58 13.01 2.41
CA TYR A 44 4.46 12.48 1.06
C TYR A 44 5.22 13.36 0.07
N ASP A 45 5.74 12.76 -1.00
CA ASP A 45 6.35 13.45 -2.14
C ASP A 45 5.28 13.82 -3.18
N TRP A 46 5.26 15.10 -3.57
CA TRP A 46 4.32 15.65 -4.53
C TRP A 46 5.03 16.34 -5.68
N LEU A 47 4.46 16.22 -6.88
CA LEU A 47 4.73 17.09 -8.00
C LEU A 47 3.97 18.41 -7.79
N VAL A 48 4.64 19.54 -7.97
CA VAL A 48 3.99 20.85 -7.98
C VAL A 48 3.52 21.14 -9.40
N LEU A 49 2.21 21.10 -9.63
CA LEU A 49 1.60 21.32 -10.95
C LEU A 49 1.38 22.80 -11.25
N GLU A 50 1.03 23.59 -10.24
CA GLU A 50 0.74 25.02 -10.39
C GLU A 50 1.06 25.77 -9.09
N LYS A 51 1.58 27.00 -9.20
CA LYS A 51 1.65 27.96 -8.09
C LYS A 51 0.95 29.24 -8.51
N SER A 52 -0.07 29.64 -7.76
CA SER A 52 -0.85 30.84 -8.06
C SER A 52 -1.50 31.40 -6.80
N GLY A 53 -1.42 32.71 -6.60
CA GLY A 53 -2.11 33.43 -5.52
C GLY A 53 -1.82 32.90 -4.11
N GLY A 54 -0.54 32.64 -3.78
CA GLY A 54 -0.13 32.10 -2.48
C GLY A 54 -0.57 30.65 -2.24
N LYS A 55 -0.98 29.92 -3.29
CA LYS A 55 -1.32 28.50 -3.23
C LYS A 55 -0.50 27.68 -4.21
N ALA A 56 -0.38 26.39 -3.94
CA ALA A 56 0.20 25.41 -4.84
C ALA A 56 -0.77 24.25 -5.06
N LEU A 57 -0.94 23.83 -6.32
CA LEU A 57 -1.57 22.58 -6.69
C LEU A 57 -0.51 21.49 -6.70
N LEU A 58 -0.71 20.49 -5.86
CA LEU A 58 0.16 19.34 -5.72
C LEU A 58 -0.53 18.11 -6.27
N LEU A 59 0.22 17.25 -6.95
CA LEU A 59 -0.20 15.91 -7.38
C LEU A 59 0.74 14.89 -6.78
N TYR A 60 0.19 13.86 -6.16
CA TYR A 60 0.98 12.81 -5.54
C TYR A 60 1.93 12.18 -6.58
N GLU A 61 3.23 12.16 -6.28
CA GLU A 61 4.27 11.83 -7.28
C GLU A 61 4.15 10.38 -7.74
N LYS A 62 3.99 9.48 -6.78
CA LYS A 62 3.85 8.05 -7.01
C LYS A 62 2.39 7.70 -7.22
N ALA A 63 2.09 6.49 -7.68
CA ALA A 63 0.72 6.01 -7.74
C ALA A 63 0.43 5.22 -6.44
N LEU A 64 -0.60 5.63 -5.67
CA LEU A 64 -1.02 4.95 -4.43
C LEU A 64 -1.46 3.50 -4.71
N GLU A 65 -1.84 2.79 -3.65
CA GLU A 65 -2.43 1.45 -3.72
C GLU A 65 -3.57 1.35 -4.75
N TYR A 66 -3.77 0.12 -5.23
CA TYR A 66 -4.92 -0.22 -6.06
C TYR A 66 -6.22 -0.01 -5.27
N ARG A 67 -7.10 0.83 -5.82
CA ARG A 67 -8.44 1.09 -5.30
C ARG A 67 -9.45 1.03 -6.44
N VAL A 68 -10.66 0.63 -6.10
CA VAL A 68 -11.80 0.76 -7.01
C VAL A 68 -12.29 2.21 -6.99
N TYR A 69 -12.87 2.66 -8.09
CA TYR A 69 -13.52 3.96 -8.16
C TYR A 69 -14.86 3.92 -7.40
N TYR A 70 -15.62 2.84 -7.58
CA TYR A 70 -16.92 2.60 -6.93
C TYR A 70 -17.25 1.10 -6.88
N LYS A 71 -17.69 0.60 -5.72
CA LYS A 71 -17.85 -0.85 -5.46
C LYS A 71 -19.13 -1.45 -6.03
N ALA A 72 -20.22 -0.67 -6.06
CA ALA A 72 -21.47 -1.14 -6.65
C ALA A 72 -21.35 -0.94 -8.16
N GLY A 73 -21.31 -2.01 -8.96
CA GLY A 73 -21.26 -1.90 -10.43
C GLY A 73 -22.53 -1.27 -11.02
N ALA A 74 -22.68 0.04 -10.84
CA ALA A 74 -23.83 0.87 -11.20
C ALA A 74 -23.35 2.25 -11.66
N ASP A 75 -24.28 3.07 -12.15
CA ASP A 75 -24.00 4.43 -12.63
C ASP A 75 -23.19 5.21 -11.60
N ILE A 76 -22.07 5.79 -12.05
CA ILE A 76 -21.10 6.43 -11.20
C ILE A 76 -20.67 7.80 -11.71
N THR A 77 -20.69 8.77 -10.79
CA THR A 77 -20.15 10.11 -10.93
C THR A 77 -19.08 10.31 -9.86
N TRP A 78 -18.21 11.32 -10.02
CA TRP A 78 -17.21 11.64 -8.99
C TRP A 78 -17.87 11.94 -7.64
N GLU A 79 -19.00 12.65 -7.64
CA GLU A 79 -19.68 13.10 -6.42
C GLU A 79 -20.12 11.94 -5.50
N ASN A 80 -20.48 10.80 -6.09
CA ASN A 80 -21.12 9.65 -5.45
C ASN A 80 -20.18 8.45 -5.33
N CYS A 81 -18.91 8.59 -5.71
CA CYS A 81 -17.97 7.48 -5.70
C CYS A 81 -17.32 7.25 -4.34
N ASP A 82 -17.10 5.97 -4.03
CA ASP A 82 -16.47 5.54 -2.78
C ASP A 82 -15.07 6.15 -2.66
N LEU A 83 -14.34 6.23 -3.78
CA LEU A 83 -12.99 6.77 -3.80
C LEU A 83 -12.94 8.25 -3.38
N ARG A 84 -13.92 9.07 -3.79
CA ARG A 84 -14.00 10.48 -3.35
C ARG A 84 -14.23 10.58 -1.85
N ALA A 85 -15.11 9.74 -1.31
CA ALA A 85 -15.41 9.68 0.12
C ALA A 85 -14.16 9.24 0.91
N ASP A 86 -13.46 8.22 0.44
CA ASP A 86 -12.21 7.73 1.03
C ASP A 86 -11.12 8.83 0.99
N LEU A 87 -10.98 9.57 -0.12
CA LEU A 87 -10.00 10.64 -0.23
C LEU A 87 -10.29 11.83 0.69
N ASN A 88 -11.54 12.28 0.77
CA ASN A 88 -11.93 13.44 1.59
C ASN A 88 -12.21 13.09 3.06
N GLY A 89 -12.37 11.81 3.35
CA GLY A 89 -12.52 11.24 4.69
C GLY A 89 -11.19 10.68 5.18
N GLU A 90 -10.97 9.37 4.96
CA GLU A 90 -9.84 8.63 5.49
C GLU A 90 -8.49 9.27 5.12
N PHE A 91 -8.23 9.48 3.82
CA PHE A 91 -6.95 10.01 3.37
C PHE A 91 -6.72 11.46 3.82
N TYR A 92 -7.73 12.34 3.78
CA TYR A 92 -7.62 13.70 4.31
C TYR A 92 -7.32 13.72 5.81
N ASN A 93 -7.90 12.77 6.56
CA ASN A 93 -7.66 12.64 7.99
C ASN A 93 -6.25 12.12 8.33
N HIS A 94 -5.48 11.61 7.35
CA HIS A 94 -4.07 11.24 7.53
C HIS A 94 -3.13 12.44 7.71
N PHE A 95 -3.50 13.63 7.20
CA PHE A 95 -2.70 14.85 7.38
C PHE A 95 -2.84 15.36 8.82
N ASN A 96 -1.76 15.87 9.43
CA ASN A 96 -1.84 16.47 10.76
C ASN A 96 -2.64 17.79 10.75
N ALA A 97 -2.97 18.32 11.92
CA ALA A 97 -3.80 19.54 12.02
C ALA A 97 -3.19 20.77 11.29
N ASN A 98 -1.86 20.91 11.30
CA ASN A 98 -1.17 22.01 10.63
C ASN A 98 -1.22 21.85 9.10
N ASP A 99 -1.01 20.64 8.60
CA ASP A 99 -1.11 20.35 7.17
C ASP A 99 -2.56 20.48 6.69
N ARG A 100 -3.53 19.94 7.43
CA ARG A 100 -4.97 20.12 7.12
C ARG A 100 -5.38 21.58 7.09
N ALA A 101 -4.84 22.41 7.98
CA ALA A 101 -5.09 23.86 7.97
C ALA A 101 -4.54 24.55 6.70
N ARG A 102 -3.57 23.93 6.02
CA ARG A 102 -3.01 24.41 4.76
C ARG A 102 -3.73 23.85 3.54
N ILE A 103 -4.34 22.67 3.64
CA ILE A 103 -5.12 22.08 2.54
C ILE A 103 -6.41 22.88 2.33
N ALA A 104 -6.57 23.44 1.14
CA ALA A 104 -7.73 24.22 0.78
C ALA A 104 -8.89 23.32 0.32
N GLU A 105 -10.08 23.57 0.87
CA GLU A 105 -11.31 23.09 0.26
C GLU A 105 -11.49 23.79 -1.10
N THR A 106 -11.64 22.99 -2.14
CA THR A 106 -11.58 23.41 -3.54
C THR A 106 -12.90 23.11 -4.21
N ARG A 107 -13.43 24.07 -4.95
CA ARG A 107 -14.56 23.86 -5.85
C ARG A 107 -14.09 23.04 -7.05
N VAL A 108 -14.49 21.77 -7.12
CA VAL A 108 -14.11 20.83 -8.18
C VAL A 108 -15.25 20.69 -9.18
N VAL A 109 -15.00 21.09 -10.44
CA VAL A 109 -15.99 21.02 -11.52
C VAL A 109 -15.91 19.65 -12.19
N ASN A 110 -17.02 18.93 -12.21
CA ASN A 110 -17.13 17.59 -12.79
C ASN A 110 -17.79 17.66 -14.18
N ASP A 111 -17.04 18.16 -15.16
CA ASP A 111 -17.51 18.25 -16.54
C ASP A 111 -17.80 16.86 -17.15
N ASN A 112 -18.73 16.86 -18.10
CA ASN A 112 -19.06 15.67 -18.87
C ASN A 112 -17.86 15.16 -19.66
N ASN A 113 -17.87 13.87 -19.99
CA ASN A 113 -16.86 13.31 -20.89
C ASN A 113 -16.92 14.03 -22.26
N PRO A 114 -15.82 14.64 -22.74
CA PRO A 114 -15.85 15.44 -23.97
C PRO A 114 -16.05 14.63 -25.25
N TRP A 115 -15.80 13.31 -25.22
CA TRP A 115 -15.95 12.44 -26.39
C TRP A 115 -17.29 11.71 -26.42
N PHE A 116 -17.80 11.34 -25.25
CA PHE A 116 -18.98 10.47 -25.13
C PHE A 116 -20.21 11.18 -24.55
N GLY A 117 -20.04 12.37 -23.98
CA GLY A 117 -21.13 13.13 -23.37
C GLY A 117 -21.64 12.57 -22.05
N THR A 118 -21.02 11.50 -21.51
CA THR A 118 -21.33 10.91 -20.20
C THR A 118 -21.32 11.99 -19.12
N ALA A 119 -22.36 12.04 -18.30
CA ALA A 119 -22.51 13.06 -17.26
C ALA A 119 -21.41 12.93 -16.19
N GLY A 120 -20.76 14.04 -15.82
CA GLY A 120 -19.72 14.05 -14.77
C GLY A 120 -20.28 14.09 -13.33
N GLY A 121 -21.55 14.46 -13.18
CA GLY A 121 -22.19 14.74 -11.90
C GLY A 121 -22.11 16.22 -11.53
N ASP A 122 -22.59 16.57 -10.34
CA ASP A 122 -22.59 17.95 -9.86
C ASP A 122 -21.19 18.41 -9.48
N THR A 123 -21.01 19.73 -9.41
CA THR A 123 -19.79 20.33 -8.85
C THR A 123 -19.68 20.00 -7.36
N THR A 124 -18.49 19.60 -6.92
CA THR A 124 -18.20 19.23 -5.53
C THR A 124 -17.31 20.27 -4.83
N ALA A 125 -17.26 20.18 -3.50
CA ALA A 125 -16.29 20.89 -2.67
C ALA A 125 -15.38 19.84 -2.03
N ASP A 126 -14.14 19.74 -2.51
CA ASP A 126 -13.20 18.68 -2.15
C ASP A 126 -11.89 19.27 -1.65
N ARG A 127 -11.33 18.68 -0.61
CA ARG A 127 -9.97 18.98 -0.14
C ARG A 127 -8.94 18.17 -0.90
N ILE A 128 -9.34 16.96 -1.29
CA ILE A 128 -8.51 16.02 -2.04
C ILE A 128 -9.34 15.47 -3.20
N PHE A 129 -8.79 15.54 -4.40
CA PHE A 129 -9.48 15.14 -5.63
C PHE A 129 -8.55 14.41 -6.59
N LEU A 130 -9.06 13.91 -7.71
CA LEU A 130 -8.24 13.43 -8.83
C LEU A 130 -8.27 14.45 -9.96
N LEU A 131 -7.25 14.46 -10.81
CA LEU A 131 -7.31 15.28 -12.02
C LEU A 131 -8.45 14.79 -12.94
N SER A 132 -9.06 15.74 -13.65
CA SER A 132 -9.89 15.46 -14.83
C SER A 132 -9.03 15.13 -16.05
N LEU A 133 -9.69 14.68 -17.12
CA LEU A 133 -9.13 14.65 -18.47
C LEU A 133 -8.53 16.00 -18.88
N GLU A 134 -9.28 17.09 -18.68
CA GLU A 134 -8.84 18.45 -19.02
C GLU A 134 -7.63 18.89 -18.20
N GLU A 135 -7.60 18.62 -16.90
CA GLU A 135 -6.44 18.95 -16.05
C GLU A 135 -5.23 18.07 -16.37
N ALA A 136 -5.41 16.79 -16.67
CA ALA A 136 -4.31 15.92 -17.07
C ALA A 136 -3.68 16.41 -18.39
N VAL A 137 -4.50 16.86 -19.35
CA VAL A 137 -4.02 17.49 -20.58
C VAL A 137 -3.36 18.84 -20.30
N LYS A 138 -3.95 19.69 -19.47
CA LYS A 138 -3.39 21.00 -19.07
C LYS A 138 -1.98 20.87 -18.48
N TYR A 139 -1.78 19.96 -17.53
CA TYR A 139 -0.53 19.89 -16.77
C TYR A 139 0.55 19.00 -17.39
N PHE A 140 0.18 17.94 -18.11
CA PHE A 140 1.15 17.02 -18.72
C PHE A 140 1.39 17.27 -20.21
N GLY A 141 0.56 18.09 -20.86
CA GLY A 141 0.72 18.51 -22.25
C GLY A 141 -0.52 18.28 -23.10
N ASP A 142 -0.81 19.27 -23.93
CA ASP A 142 -1.99 19.34 -24.80
C ASP A 142 -1.61 19.20 -26.27
N SER A 143 -2.03 18.09 -26.87
CA SER A 143 -1.91 17.83 -28.31
C SER A 143 -3.13 18.33 -29.10
N GLY A 144 -4.15 18.86 -28.42
CA GLY A 144 -5.45 19.24 -28.97
C GLY A 144 -6.40 18.06 -29.20
N LYS A 145 -5.95 16.81 -29.00
CA LYS A 145 -6.73 15.60 -29.33
C LYS A 145 -7.95 15.41 -28.45
N LEU A 146 -7.87 15.72 -27.15
CA LEU A 146 -9.02 15.65 -26.25
C LEU A 146 -10.15 16.55 -26.74
N ARG A 147 -9.83 17.80 -27.10
CA ARG A 147 -10.81 18.78 -27.59
C ARG A 147 -11.32 18.48 -29.00
N ARG A 148 -10.47 17.92 -29.87
CA ARG A 148 -10.84 17.55 -31.25
C ARG A 148 -11.91 16.46 -31.30
N GLY A 149 -11.91 15.54 -30.32
CA GLY A 149 -12.79 14.38 -30.32
C GLY A 149 -12.18 13.14 -30.97
N PRO A 150 -12.89 12.00 -30.90
CA PRO A 150 -12.41 10.72 -31.41
C PRO A 150 -12.35 10.71 -32.94
N THR A 151 -11.35 10.03 -33.49
CA THR A 151 -11.29 9.65 -34.91
C THR A 151 -11.49 8.15 -35.05
N ASP A 152 -11.62 7.64 -36.28
CA ASP A 152 -11.77 6.20 -36.52
C ASP A 152 -10.66 5.36 -35.87
N ASP A 153 -9.42 5.87 -35.86
CA ASP A 153 -8.25 5.20 -35.25
C ASP A 153 -8.11 5.47 -33.73
N GLU A 154 -8.84 6.44 -33.17
CA GLU A 154 -8.70 6.91 -31.77
C GLU A 154 -10.06 6.86 -31.07
N LYS A 155 -10.68 5.67 -31.11
CA LYS A 155 -12.07 5.49 -30.68
C LYS A 155 -12.28 5.59 -29.16
N TYR A 156 -11.30 5.17 -28.36
CA TYR A 156 -11.46 5.00 -26.90
C TYR A 156 -10.50 5.87 -26.08
N GLY A 157 -9.62 6.59 -26.74
CA GLY A 157 -8.58 7.40 -26.15
C GLY A 157 -7.52 7.72 -27.21
N PHE A 158 -6.40 8.29 -26.77
CA PHE A 158 -5.33 8.70 -27.68
C PHE A 158 -3.93 8.53 -27.10
N ASN A 159 -3.00 8.26 -28.01
CA ASN A 159 -1.57 8.43 -27.79
C ASN A 159 -1.13 9.79 -28.35
N ASP A 160 -0.18 10.43 -27.71
CA ASP A 160 0.51 11.61 -28.24
C ASP A 160 1.94 11.73 -27.71
N GLN A 161 2.61 12.82 -28.05
CA GLN A 161 4.00 13.07 -27.65
C GLN A 161 4.20 13.29 -26.15
N TYR A 162 3.13 13.36 -25.35
CA TYR A 162 3.17 13.61 -23.91
C TYR A 162 2.87 12.38 -23.06
N ASN A 163 2.70 11.21 -23.68
CA ASN A 163 2.47 9.95 -22.99
C ASN A 163 3.45 9.73 -21.84
N SER A 164 4.77 9.86 -22.10
CA SER A 164 5.80 9.63 -21.08
C SER A 164 5.65 10.54 -19.85
N ALA A 165 5.22 11.79 -20.05
CA ALA A 165 4.99 12.73 -18.95
C ALA A 165 3.80 12.30 -18.06
N ARG A 166 2.80 11.61 -18.61
CA ARG A 166 1.60 11.17 -17.88
C ARG A 166 1.81 9.87 -17.10
N MET A 167 2.88 9.14 -17.38
CA MET A 167 3.18 7.88 -16.70
C MET A 167 3.36 8.10 -15.20
N ALA A 168 2.88 7.15 -14.40
CA ALA A 168 3.05 7.15 -12.96
C ALA A 168 3.82 5.91 -12.54
N TYR A 169 5.03 6.11 -12.02
CA TYR A 169 5.93 5.03 -11.63
C TYR A 169 5.56 4.45 -10.26
N GLU A 170 5.79 3.15 -10.13
CA GLU A 170 5.59 2.44 -8.87
C GLU A 170 6.57 2.91 -7.79
N THR A 171 6.11 2.87 -6.54
CA THR A 171 6.86 3.30 -5.35
C THR A 171 8.24 2.64 -5.21
N ASN A 172 8.39 1.40 -5.72
CA ASN A 172 9.56 0.52 -5.56
C ASN A 172 10.19 0.07 -6.89
N ARG A 173 9.72 0.56 -8.04
CA ARG A 173 10.24 0.17 -9.37
C ARG A 173 10.26 1.37 -10.31
N SER A 174 11.46 1.84 -10.65
CA SER A 174 11.67 2.94 -11.61
C SER A 174 11.36 2.57 -13.06
N SER A 175 11.05 1.30 -13.35
CA SER A 175 10.80 0.80 -14.72
C SER A 175 9.39 0.24 -14.93
N SER A 176 8.53 0.25 -13.91
CA SER A 176 7.14 -0.23 -14.01
C SER A 176 6.20 0.91 -13.68
N SER A 177 5.45 1.37 -14.68
CA SER A 177 4.40 2.36 -14.53
C SER A 177 3.05 1.67 -14.44
N SER A 178 2.11 2.33 -13.77
CA SER A 178 0.77 1.78 -13.53
C SER A 178 -0.31 2.72 -14.05
N PRO A 179 -1.47 2.18 -14.48
CA PRO A 179 -2.61 3.02 -14.82
C PRO A 179 -3.12 3.73 -13.55
N TRP A 180 -3.67 4.93 -13.72
CA TRP A 180 -4.24 5.71 -12.61
C TRP A 180 -5.56 6.39 -12.98
N TRP A 181 -6.44 6.49 -11.98
CA TRP A 181 -7.78 7.07 -12.12
C TRP A 181 -7.76 8.57 -12.39
N LEU A 182 -8.67 9.00 -13.27
CA LEU A 182 -9.12 10.39 -13.39
C LEU A 182 -10.53 10.49 -12.80
N ARG A 183 -10.92 11.67 -12.30
CA ARG A 183 -12.29 11.89 -11.82
C ARG A 183 -13.32 12.07 -12.94
N SER A 184 -12.87 12.24 -14.18
CA SER A 184 -13.77 12.39 -15.33
C SER A 184 -14.50 11.07 -15.60
N PRO A 185 -15.79 11.12 -15.95
CA PRO A 185 -16.53 9.92 -16.34
C PRO A 185 -15.93 9.31 -17.61
N GLY A 186 -16.09 8.00 -17.78
CA GLY A 186 -15.67 7.26 -18.97
C GLY A 186 -16.67 7.36 -20.11
N GLY A 187 -16.62 6.40 -21.04
CA GLY A 187 -17.50 6.38 -22.21
C GLY A 187 -18.95 6.01 -21.94
N ASP A 188 -19.23 5.55 -20.72
CA ASP A 188 -20.55 5.20 -20.19
C ASP A 188 -20.54 5.45 -18.67
N SER A 189 -21.72 5.56 -18.05
CA SER A 189 -21.91 5.84 -16.63
C SER A 189 -21.28 4.79 -15.71
N LEU A 190 -20.95 3.59 -16.20
CA LEU A 190 -20.26 2.56 -15.42
C LEU A 190 -18.72 2.71 -15.39
N TYR A 191 -18.17 3.65 -16.16
CA TYR A 191 -16.74 3.79 -16.38
C TYR A 191 -16.20 5.12 -15.85
N ALA A 192 -14.95 5.12 -15.42
CA ALA A 192 -14.18 6.33 -15.13
C ALA A 192 -12.95 6.38 -16.05
N ALA A 193 -12.59 7.58 -16.53
CA ALA A 193 -11.43 7.76 -17.38
C ALA A 193 -10.13 7.43 -16.63
N ILE A 194 -9.10 6.99 -17.37
CA ILE A 194 -7.78 6.70 -16.80
C ILE A 194 -6.67 7.22 -17.69
N VAL A 195 -5.49 7.37 -17.09
CA VAL A 195 -4.23 7.29 -17.84
C VAL A 195 -3.68 5.87 -17.70
N ALA A 196 -3.31 5.25 -18.81
CA ALA A 196 -2.77 3.90 -18.82
C ALA A 196 -1.29 3.86 -18.42
N HIS A 197 -0.74 2.66 -18.22
CA HIS A 197 0.64 2.46 -17.80
C HIS A 197 1.66 3.11 -18.74
N ASP A 198 1.43 3.12 -20.05
CA ASP A 198 2.28 3.75 -21.07
C ASP A 198 1.97 5.24 -21.29
N GLY A 199 1.12 5.84 -20.47
CA GLY A 199 0.71 7.24 -20.59
C GLY A 199 -0.41 7.51 -21.60
N TYR A 200 -0.95 6.47 -22.24
CA TYR A 200 -2.12 6.58 -23.10
C TYR A 200 -3.32 7.16 -22.33
N MET A 201 -3.96 8.18 -22.91
CA MET A 201 -5.14 8.80 -22.33
C MET A 201 -6.37 7.98 -22.69
N SER A 202 -6.88 7.15 -21.77
CA SER A 202 -8.10 6.37 -21.98
C SER A 202 -9.33 7.20 -21.61
N VAL A 203 -9.88 7.89 -22.60
CA VAL A 203 -11.10 8.71 -22.46
C VAL A 203 -12.33 7.85 -22.21
N TYR A 204 -12.37 6.62 -22.75
CA TYR A 204 -13.43 5.66 -22.48
C TYR A 204 -13.31 5.06 -21.07
N GLY A 205 -12.08 4.87 -20.60
CA GLY A 205 -11.81 4.51 -19.21
C GLY A 205 -11.89 3.03 -18.88
N LEU A 206 -12.03 2.74 -17.59
CA LEU A 206 -12.21 1.41 -17.00
C LEU A 206 -13.47 1.38 -16.15
N PHE A 207 -14.06 0.19 -15.98
CA PHE A 207 -15.19 -0.02 -15.08
C PHE A 207 -14.85 0.44 -13.65
N GLY A 208 -15.79 1.14 -13.01
CA GLY A 208 -15.57 1.72 -11.69
C GLY A 208 -15.26 0.69 -10.59
N ASP A 209 -15.69 -0.56 -10.75
CA ASP A 209 -15.45 -1.66 -9.81
C ASP A 209 -14.10 -2.38 -10.00
N ARG A 210 -13.34 -2.01 -11.03
CA ARG A 210 -12.00 -2.52 -11.27
C ARG A 210 -11.01 -1.79 -10.41
N VAL A 211 -9.90 -2.45 -10.12
CA VAL A 211 -8.79 -1.82 -9.41
C VAL A 211 -7.93 -1.01 -10.38
N CYS A 212 -7.64 0.23 -10.00
CA CYS A 212 -6.64 1.08 -10.65
C CYS A 212 -5.90 1.85 -9.56
N ARG A 213 -4.75 2.45 -9.87
CA ARG A 213 -4.04 3.25 -8.86
C ARG A 213 -4.63 4.65 -8.74
N VAL A 214 -4.31 5.31 -7.64
CA VAL A 214 -4.85 6.62 -7.28
C VAL A 214 -3.72 7.64 -7.25
N ARG A 215 -3.93 8.82 -7.87
CA ARG A 215 -3.03 9.98 -7.76
C ARG A 215 -3.81 11.18 -7.24
N PRO A 216 -3.87 11.36 -5.91
CA PRO A 216 -4.55 12.49 -5.32
C PRO A 216 -3.91 13.81 -5.72
N ALA A 217 -4.75 14.83 -5.88
CA ALA A 217 -4.39 16.21 -6.07
C ALA A 217 -4.95 17.05 -4.93
N ILE A 218 -4.17 18.04 -4.46
CA ILE A 218 -4.53 18.95 -3.37
C ILE A 218 -4.08 20.36 -3.68
N TRP A 219 -4.89 21.34 -3.29
CA TRP A 219 -4.44 22.72 -3.18
C TRP A 219 -3.95 22.98 -1.77
N ILE A 220 -2.76 23.53 -1.61
CA ILE A 220 -2.23 23.98 -0.32
C ILE A 220 -1.94 25.47 -0.31
N THR A 221 -2.01 26.10 0.85
CA THR A 221 -1.44 27.43 1.07
C THR A 221 0.08 27.33 1.27
N ILE A 222 0.82 28.22 0.60
CA ILE A 222 2.27 28.34 0.68
C ILE A 222 2.60 29.72 1.29
N ALA A 223 3.50 29.73 2.27
CA ALA A 223 4.03 30.99 2.78
C ALA A 223 4.97 31.58 1.73
N GLU A 224 4.65 32.76 1.20
CA GLU A 224 5.58 33.44 0.29
C GLU A 224 6.83 33.85 1.07
N ALA A 225 8.01 33.49 0.55
CA ALA A 225 9.29 33.92 1.08
C ALA A 225 9.45 35.43 0.83
N VAL A 226 8.95 36.25 1.76
CA VAL A 226 9.30 37.67 1.84
C VAL A 226 10.33 37.83 2.96
N GLY A 227 11.48 38.41 2.59
CA GLY A 227 12.72 38.41 3.36
C GLY A 227 12.65 39.03 4.77
N CYS A 228 13.75 38.80 5.51
CA CYS A 228 14.04 39.33 6.84
C CYS A 228 13.41 40.72 7.11
N GLY A 229 12.38 40.73 7.95
CA GLY A 229 11.81 41.92 8.55
C GLY A 229 11.18 41.53 9.87
N LYS A 230 11.50 42.28 10.93
CA LYS A 230 11.12 42.03 12.32
C LYS A 230 9.64 41.64 12.46
N GLY A 231 9.38 40.58 13.22
CA GLY A 231 8.04 40.05 13.47
C GLY A 231 7.10 41.10 14.08
N PRO A 232 5.80 41.09 13.73
CA PRO A 232 4.84 41.93 14.40
C PRO A 232 4.55 41.36 15.80
N GLU A 233 4.57 42.26 16.76
CA GLU A 233 4.16 42.09 18.15
C GLU A 233 2.71 41.54 18.24
N PRO A 234 2.40 40.65 19.19
CA PRO A 234 1.07 40.03 19.26
C PRO A 234 0.03 41.08 19.67
N GLN A 235 -0.98 41.29 18.82
CA GLN A 235 -2.17 42.07 19.19
C GLN A 235 -3.22 41.21 19.88
N PRO A 236 -4.08 41.80 20.74
CA PRO A 236 -4.90 41.07 21.70
C PRO A 236 -6.03 40.29 21.02
N GLN A 237 -6.27 39.06 21.48
CA GLN A 237 -7.43 38.25 21.09
C GLN A 237 -8.75 38.94 21.49
N PRO A 238 -9.80 38.90 20.63
CA PRO A 238 -11.15 39.24 21.05
C PRO A 238 -11.71 38.18 22.02
N ALA A 239 -12.50 38.66 22.99
CA ALA A 239 -13.15 37.86 24.03
C ALA A 239 -14.09 36.76 23.46
N PRO A 240 -14.34 35.67 24.20
CA PRO A 240 -14.99 34.49 23.66
C PRO A 240 -16.49 34.70 23.44
N VAL A 241 -16.96 34.40 22.23
CA VAL A 241 -18.37 34.22 21.91
C VAL A 241 -18.83 32.92 22.57
N GLN A 242 -19.84 33.00 23.43
CA GLN A 242 -20.50 31.82 23.98
C GLN A 242 -21.25 31.09 22.86
N THR A 243 -20.68 30.00 22.37
CA THR A 243 -21.39 28.98 21.59
C THR A 243 -21.61 27.75 22.47
N SER A 244 -22.86 27.34 22.58
CA SER A 244 -23.33 26.18 23.33
C SER A 244 -22.50 24.94 23.07
N ALA A 245 -22.23 24.18 24.13
CA ALA A 245 -21.47 22.94 24.13
C ALA A 245 -21.91 21.98 23.00
N PRO A 246 -20.97 21.33 22.29
CA PRO A 246 -21.31 20.17 21.48
C PRO A 246 -21.85 19.08 22.41
N ALA A 247 -22.92 18.40 21.98
CA ALA A 247 -23.42 17.20 22.65
C ALA A 247 -22.26 16.20 22.86
N PRO A 248 -22.27 15.40 23.95
CA PRO A 248 -21.22 14.42 24.18
C PRO A 248 -21.15 13.48 22.98
N LEU A 249 -19.97 13.36 22.38
CA LEU A 249 -19.65 12.26 21.47
C LEU A 249 -20.03 10.95 22.16
N PRO A 250 -20.68 10.00 21.45
CA PRO A 250 -20.94 8.68 22.02
C PRO A 250 -19.60 8.09 22.47
N ALA A 251 -19.58 7.58 23.70
CA ALA A 251 -18.39 7.05 24.35
C ALA A 251 -17.66 6.05 23.44
N SER A 252 -16.40 6.35 23.10
CA SER A 252 -15.47 5.40 22.48
C SER A 252 -15.45 4.12 23.32
N SER A 253 -15.62 2.97 22.68
CA SER A 253 -15.37 1.68 23.28
C SER A 253 -13.95 1.65 23.86
N SER A 254 -13.83 1.33 25.14
CA SER A 254 -12.52 1.17 25.78
C SER A 254 -11.87 -0.12 25.28
N VAL A 255 -10.67 -0.01 24.73
CA VAL A 255 -9.85 -1.14 24.28
C VAL A 255 -9.45 -1.96 25.51
N LYS A 256 -9.66 -3.28 25.48
CA LYS A 256 -9.40 -4.20 26.60
C LYS A 256 -8.54 -5.37 26.15
N ALA A 257 -7.66 -5.81 27.04
CA ALA A 257 -6.92 -7.06 26.85
C ALA A 257 -7.88 -8.26 26.70
N GLY A 258 -7.54 -9.20 25.84
CA GLY A 258 -8.40 -10.32 25.43
C GLY A 258 -9.46 -9.96 24.39
N GLY A 259 -9.55 -8.68 23.99
CA GLY A 259 -10.50 -8.21 22.98
C GLY A 259 -9.98 -8.31 21.54
N LYS A 260 -10.82 -7.86 20.61
CA LYS A 260 -10.46 -7.67 19.20
C LYS A 260 -10.53 -6.19 18.83
N MET A 261 -9.71 -5.78 17.87
CA MET A 261 -9.65 -4.42 17.35
C MET A 261 -9.37 -4.44 15.85
N GLN A 262 -10.01 -3.53 15.12
CA GLN A 262 -9.59 -3.20 13.75
C GLN A 262 -8.55 -2.07 13.77
N PHE A 263 -7.48 -2.26 13.01
CA PHE A 263 -6.38 -1.30 12.90
C PHE A 263 -5.64 -1.52 11.57
N GLY A 264 -5.37 -0.47 10.80
CA GLY A 264 -4.67 -0.60 9.52
C GLY A 264 -5.33 -1.52 8.50
N GLY A 265 -6.66 -1.67 8.53
CA GLY A 265 -7.41 -2.55 7.62
C GLY A 265 -7.40 -4.04 7.97
N TYR A 266 -6.82 -4.42 9.13
CA TYR A 266 -6.78 -5.81 9.59
C TYR A 266 -7.50 -6.00 10.94
N ASP A 267 -7.92 -7.23 11.20
CA ASP A 267 -8.44 -7.66 12.50
C ASP A 267 -7.29 -8.15 13.39
N TRP A 268 -7.20 -7.57 14.59
CA TRP A 268 -6.18 -7.85 15.59
C TRP A 268 -6.80 -8.37 16.87
N PHE A 269 -6.14 -9.35 17.48
CA PHE A 269 -6.31 -9.67 18.89
C PHE A 269 -5.50 -8.69 19.74
N VAL A 270 -5.98 -8.37 20.95
CA VAL A 270 -5.31 -7.48 21.90
C VAL A 270 -4.81 -8.30 23.09
N PRO A 271 -3.59 -8.87 23.07
CA PRO A 271 -3.10 -9.67 24.19
C PRO A 271 -2.92 -8.86 25.48
N GLU A 272 -2.54 -7.59 25.36
CA GLU A 272 -2.13 -6.77 26.49
C GLU A 272 -2.52 -5.29 26.29
N VAL A 273 -2.95 -4.64 27.36
CA VAL A 273 -3.13 -3.19 27.45
C VAL A 273 -2.40 -2.71 28.70
N SER A 274 -1.43 -1.82 28.54
CA SER A 274 -0.59 -1.31 29.63
C SER A 274 -0.08 0.09 29.31
N GLY A 275 -0.09 0.97 30.31
CA GLY A 275 0.52 2.30 30.19
C GLY A 275 -0.03 3.18 29.05
N GLY A 276 -1.34 3.08 28.75
CA GLY A 276 -1.96 3.81 27.62
C GLY A 276 -1.60 3.26 26.24
N LYS A 277 -1.00 2.06 26.17
CA LYS A 277 -0.70 1.35 24.94
C LYS A 277 -1.42 0.01 24.90
N ALA A 278 -1.65 -0.51 23.70
CA ALA A 278 -2.15 -1.85 23.45
C ALA A 278 -1.18 -2.61 22.56
N LEU A 279 -0.90 -3.87 22.92
CA LEU A 279 -0.26 -4.81 22.00
C LEU A 279 -1.34 -5.34 21.06
N LEU A 280 -1.11 -5.23 19.76
CA LEU A 280 -1.91 -5.86 18.73
C LEU A 280 -1.17 -7.08 18.19
N PHE A 281 -1.89 -8.16 17.96
CA PHE A 281 -1.38 -9.38 17.30
C PHE A 281 -2.39 -9.85 16.25
N SER A 282 -1.93 -10.03 15.01
CA SER A 282 -2.83 -10.31 13.88
C SER A 282 -3.64 -11.58 14.11
N GLU A 283 -4.96 -11.55 13.91
CA GLU A 283 -5.80 -12.73 14.10
C GLU A 283 -5.51 -13.83 13.08
N LYS A 284 -5.19 -13.43 11.85
CA LYS A 284 -4.93 -14.31 10.71
C LYS A 284 -3.47 -14.29 10.30
N ILE A 285 -3.08 -15.28 9.51
CA ILE A 285 -1.86 -15.21 8.70
C ILE A 285 -2.12 -14.17 7.62
N LEU A 286 -1.32 -13.10 7.60
CA LEU A 286 -1.52 -11.98 6.67
C LEU A 286 -0.73 -12.17 5.37
N GLU A 287 0.43 -12.82 5.46
CA GLU A 287 1.33 -13.04 4.33
C GLU A 287 2.04 -14.39 4.44
N TYR A 288 2.58 -14.86 3.32
CA TYR A 288 3.51 -16.00 3.28
C TYR A 288 4.86 -15.53 2.78
N ARG A 289 5.90 -15.68 3.62
CA ARG A 289 7.23 -15.18 3.29
C ARG A 289 8.30 -15.97 4.01
N ALA A 290 9.48 -16.01 3.42
CA ALA A 290 10.67 -16.53 4.08
C ALA A 290 11.06 -15.61 5.24
N TYR A 291 11.67 -16.18 6.27
CA TYR A 291 12.32 -15.41 7.33
C TYR A 291 13.50 -14.61 6.76
N HIS A 292 14.30 -15.25 5.90
CA HIS A 292 15.36 -14.64 5.11
C HIS A 292 15.46 -15.36 3.76
N ASN A 293 15.74 -14.66 2.66
CA ASN A 293 15.65 -15.22 1.32
C ASN A 293 16.72 -16.29 1.01
N GLU A 294 17.85 -16.26 1.72
CA GLU A 294 18.94 -17.21 1.56
C GLU A 294 19.03 -18.18 2.74
N TRP A 295 19.54 -19.39 2.47
CA TRP A 295 19.81 -20.37 3.53
C TRP A 295 21.20 -20.15 4.10
N VAL A 296 21.28 -19.25 5.07
CA VAL A 296 22.50 -18.83 5.76
C VAL A 296 22.22 -18.65 7.24
N ASP A 297 23.29 -18.57 8.05
CA ASP A 297 23.17 -18.13 9.43
C ASP A 297 22.72 -16.67 9.47
N ILE A 298 21.61 -16.40 10.16
CA ILE A 298 20.97 -15.09 10.22
C ILE A 298 20.36 -14.85 11.60
N THR A 299 20.14 -13.58 11.96
CA THR A 299 19.44 -13.16 13.17
C THR A 299 18.17 -12.39 12.82
N TRP A 300 17.27 -12.17 13.80
CA TRP A 300 16.09 -11.33 13.56
C TRP A 300 16.46 -9.93 13.06
N ALA A 301 17.49 -9.32 13.67
CA ALA A 301 17.98 -7.99 13.36
C ALA A 301 18.35 -7.80 11.88
N GLN A 302 18.87 -8.86 11.25
CA GLN A 302 19.37 -8.87 9.88
C GLN A 302 18.39 -9.50 8.87
N SER A 303 17.24 -10.02 9.34
CA SER A 303 16.33 -10.79 8.51
C SER A 303 15.57 -9.94 7.48
N ASP A 304 15.34 -10.50 6.29
CA ASP A 304 14.53 -9.84 5.25
C ASP A 304 13.06 -9.67 5.68
N LEU A 305 12.59 -10.54 6.56
CA LEU A 305 11.25 -10.45 7.11
C LEU A 305 11.10 -9.27 8.06
N ARG A 306 12.08 -9.00 8.93
CA ARG A 306 12.09 -7.78 9.76
C ARG A 306 12.13 -6.52 8.91
N ALA A 307 12.97 -6.51 7.86
CA ALA A 307 13.07 -5.39 6.92
C ALA A 307 11.74 -5.13 6.20
N PHE A 308 11.07 -6.19 5.75
CA PHE A 308 9.72 -6.09 5.18
C PHE A 308 8.70 -5.56 6.18
N LEU A 309 8.66 -6.08 7.42
CA LEU A 309 7.70 -5.66 8.43
C LEU A 309 7.85 -4.19 8.82
N ASN A 310 9.08 -3.68 8.90
CA ASN A 310 9.38 -2.30 9.31
C ASN A 310 9.56 -1.32 8.13
N GLY A 311 9.52 -1.82 6.89
CA GLY A 311 9.50 -1.07 5.65
C GLY A 311 8.16 -1.25 4.95
N GLU A 312 8.13 -2.05 3.89
CA GLU A 312 6.96 -2.24 3.01
C GLU A 312 5.62 -2.45 3.76
N PHE A 313 5.59 -3.32 4.76
CA PHE A 313 4.37 -3.58 5.52
C PHE A 313 4.03 -2.45 6.50
N TYR A 314 5.02 -1.85 7.17
CA TYR A 314 4.78 -0.66 8.01
C TYR A 314 4.27 0.50 7.15
N ASP A 315 4.86 0.71 5.98
CA ASP A 315 4.53 1.77 5.04
C ASP A 315 3.14 1.60 4.41
N SER A 316 2.59 0.37 4.41
CA SER A 316 1.20 0.12 3.99
C SER A 316 0.16 0.57 5.02
N PHE A 317 0.54 0.75 6.30
CA PHE A 317 -0.36 1.36 7.28
C PHE A 317 -0.56 2.83 6.97
N THR A 318 -1.73 3.36 7.30
CA THR A 318 -2.00 4.80 7.18
C THR A 318 -1.04 5.61 8.05
N VAL A 319 -0.75 6.88 7.70
CA VAL A 319 0.09 7.75 8.56
C VAL A 319 -0.48 7.85 9.98
N SER A 320 -1.81 7.91 10.11
CA SER A 320 -2.50 7.95 11.41
C SER A 320 -2.28 6.67 12.22
N ASP A 321 -2.35 5.51 11.57
CA ASP A 321 -2.02 4.24 12.22
C ASP A 321 -0.54 4.20 12.58
N ARG A 322 0.35 4.53 11.63
CA ARG A 322 1.81 4.60 11.84
C ARG A 322 2.21 5.53 12.98
N ALA A 323 1.51 6.64 13.19
CA ALA A 323 1.74 7.57 14.29
C ALA A 323 1.35 6.97 15.65
N ARG A 324 0.42 6.02 15.67
CA ARG A 324 0.04 5.27 16.86
C ARG A 324 0.96 4.07 17.09
N ILE A 325 1.52 3.48 16.03
CA ILE A 325 2.48 2.38 16.15
C ILE A 325 3.75 2.89 16.84
N ALA A 326 3.99 2.37 18.04
CA ALA A 326 5.14 2.71 18.85
C ALA A 326 6.36 1.89 18.40
N GLU A 327 7.47 2.58 18.15
CA GLU A 327 8.78 1.94 18.11
C GLU A 327 9.07 1.31 19.48
N THR A 328 9.33 0.01 19.46
CA THR A 328 9.41 -0.83 20.65
C THR A 328 10.75 -1.53 20.68
N ARG A 329 11.42 -1.51 21.84
CA ARG A 329 12.58 -2.37 22.05
C ARG A 329 12.13 -3.82 22.09
N VAL A 330 12.55 -4.60 21.11
CA VAL A 330 12.29 -6.04 20.98
C VAL A 330 13.54 -6.79 21.43
N VAL A 331 13.38 -7.62 22.46
CA VAL A 331 14.49 -8.39 23.07
C VAL A 331 14.65 -9.73 22.37
N ASN A 332 15.82 -9.99 21.80
CA ASN A 332 16.12 -11.20 21.05
C ASN A 332 16.90 -12.21 21.90
N ASP A 333 16.21 -12.81 22.86
CA ASP A 333 16.78 -13.85 23.72
C ASP A 333 17.25 -15.08 22.92
N ASP A 334 18.29 -15.72 23.44
CA ASP A 334 18.78 -17.01 22.96
C ASP A 334 17.68 -18.07 23.01
N ASN A 335 17.74 -19.02 22.08
CA ASN A 335 16.82 -20.14 22.09
C ASN A 335 16.98 -20.95 23.39
N GLN A 336 15.90 -21.08 24.16
CA GLN A 336 15.87 -21.67 25.51
C GLN A 336 16.24 -23.16 25.53
N TRP A 337 16.09 -23.86 24.40
CA TRP A 337 16.35 -25.30 24.29
C TRP A 337 17.71 -25.64 23.70
N TYR A 338 18.27 -24.72 22.90
CA TYR A 338 19.48 -24.98 22.11
C TYR A 338 20.62 -24.00 22.41
N GLY A 339 20.36 -22.91 23.13
CA GLY A 339 21.33 -21.85 23.39
C GLY A 339 21.81 -21.14 22.12
N THR A 340 21.06 -21.24 21.01
CA THR A 340 21.39 -20.54 19.77
C THR A 340 21.24 -19.04 20.02
N PRO A 341 22.30 -18.22 19.78
CA PRO A 341 22.27 -16.80 20.09
C PRO A 341 21.15 -16.08 19.34
N GLY A 342 20.30 -15.33 20.03
CA GLY A 342 19.18 -14.62 19.40
C GLY A 342 19.61 -13.42 18.53
N GLY A 343 20.84 -12.93 18.73
CA GLY A 343 21.40 -11.76 18.08
C GLY A 343 21.12 -10.47 18.85
N ASP A 344 21.42 -9.33 18.23
CA ASP A 344 21.22 -8.03 18.87
C ASP A 344 19.73 -7.73 19.11
N ASP A 345 19.43 -7.10 20.24
CA ASP A 345 18.13 -6.47 20.45
C ASP A 345 17.87 -5.39 19.40
N THR A 346 16.59 -5.19 19.09
CA THR A 346 16.16 -4.30 18.01
C THR A 346 15.15 -3.27 18.49
N TYR A 347 14.97 -2.20 17.72
CA TYR A 347 13.88 -1.26 17.88
C TYR A 347 12.97 -1.39 16.67
N ASP A 348 11.81 -1.98 16.88
CA ASP A 348 10.87 -2.37 15.83
C ASP A 348 9.53 -1.71 16.05
N ARG A 349 8.90 -1.29 14.96
CA ARG A 349 7.51 -0.83 14.95
C ARG A 349 6.57 -2.01 14.80
N ILE A 350 6.95 -2.97 13.96
CA ILE A 350 6.21 -4.21 13.73
C ILE A 350 7.19 -5.38 13.81
N PHE A 351 6.83 -6.39 14.60
CA PHE A 351 7.69 -7.53 14.89
C PHE A 351 6.89 -8.84 14.91
N LEU A 352 7.58 -9.98 15.07
CA LEU A 352 6.93 -11.26 15.38
C LEU A 352 7.11 -11.58 16.86
N LEU A 353 6.18 -12.36 17.43
CA LEU A 353 6.35 -12.83 18.80
C LEU A 353 7.56 -13.78 18.90
N SER A 354 8.22 -13.77 20.07
CA SER A 354 9.19 -14.78 20.49
C SER A 354 8.54 -16.01 21.10
N LEU A 355 9.36 -17.03 21.36
CA LEU A 355 9.00 -18.17 22.22
C LEU A 355 8.47 -17.73 23.59
N GLU A 356 9.11 -16.76 24.26
CA GLU A 356 8.66 -16.25 25.56
C GLU A 356 7.32 -15.54 25.47
N GLU A 357 7.13 -14.72 24.44
CA GLU A 357 5.87 -13.98 24.25
C GLU A 357 4.73 -14.94 23.89
N VAL A 358 5.00 -15.99 23.12
CA VAL A 358 4.02 -17.06 22.88
C VAL A 358 3.62 -17.75 24.19
N ALA A 359 4.59 -18.15 25.02
CA ALA A 359 4.31 -18.75 26.33
C ALA A 359 3.55 -17.80 27.26
N LYS A 360 3.88 -16.50 27.23
CA LYS A 360 3.21 -15.46 28.02
C LYS A 360 1.75 -15.27 27.61
N PHE A 361 1.46 -15.19 26.31
CA PHE A 361 0.14 -14.77 25.82
C PHE A 361 -0.82 -15.91 25.50
N PHE A 362 -0.32 -17.09 25.13
CA PHE A 362 -1.16 -18.24 24.75
C PHE A 362 -1.19 -19.35 25.80
N GLY A 363 -0.24 -19.33 26.74
CA GLY A 363 -0.18 -20.25 27.87
C GLY A 363 1.19 -20.86 28.05
N ASN A 364 1.56 -21.08 29.31
CA ASN A 364 2.85 -21.64 29.69
C ASN A 364 2.67 -23.03 30.31
N SER A 365 3.19 -24.06 29.65
CA SER A 365 3.23 -25.44 30.16
C SER A 365 4.53 -25.77 30.91
N GLU A 366 5.40 -24.78 31.13
CA GLU A 366 6.74 -24.88 31.68
C GLU A 366 7.75 -25.65 30.79
N GLN A 367 7.32 -26.20 29.65
CA GLN A 367 8.19 -26.96 28.75
C GLN A 367 9.24 -26.11 28.03
N LEU A 368 8.99 -24.81 27.85
CA LEU A 368 10.00 -23.91 27.28
C LEU A 368 11.25 -23.81 28.18
N ARG A 369 11.08 -23.91 29.50
CA ARG A 369 12.17 -23.93 30.48
C ARG A 369 12.61 -25.35 30.85
N ASN A 370 11.71 -26.32 30.76
CA ASN A 370 11.94 -27.73 31.12
C ASN A 370 11.76 -28.62 29.89
N ARG A 371 12.73 -28.55 28.96
CA ARG A 371 12.69 -29.32 27.71
C ARG A 371 12.55 -30.83 28.01
N PRO A 372 11.50 -31.51 27.53
CA PRO A 372 11.45 -32.97 27.56
C PRO A 372 12.58 -33.56 26.71
N SER A 373 13.17 -34.69 27.13
CA SER A 373 14.30 -35.31 26.42
C SER A 373 14.00 -35.45 24.92
N ASP A 374 14.92 -34.94 24.09
CA ASP A 374 14.88 -35.04 22.63
C ASP A 374 13.65 -34.39 21.95
N ALA A 375 12.85 -33.61 22.68
CA ALA A 375 11.74 -32.88 22.10
C ALA A 375 12.23 -31.82 21.12
N LEU A 376 11.57 -31.77 19.97
CA LEU A 376 11.74 -30.71 18.97
C LEU A 376 10.61 -29.67 19.04
N TYR A 377 9.45 -30.08 19.56
CA TYR A 377 8.24 -29.29 19.67
C TYR A 377 7.74 -29.25 21.11
N ILE A 378 7.16 -28.12 21.52
CA ILE A 378 6.25 -28.07 22.66
C ILE A 378 4.88 -28.44 22.14
N LYS A 379 4.36 -29.55 22.67
CA LYS A 379 3.01 -30.04 22.39
C LYS A 379 2.27 -30.13 23.71
N ASP A 380 1.21 -29.35 23.87
CA ASP A 380 0.50 -29.27 25.13
C ASP A 380 -0.98 -28.85 24.98
N ARG A 381 -1.61 -28.46 26.09
CA ARG A 381 -3.02 -28.09 26.13
C ARG A 381 -3.35 -26.76 25.42
N TYR A 382 -2.35 -25.99 25.02
CA TYR A 382 -2.48 -24.67 24.40
C TYR A 382 -2.35 -24.71 22.87
N ASP A 383 -2.03 -25.85 22.26
CA ASP A 383 -1.85 -25.98 20.81
C ASP A 383 -3.05 -25.43 20.02
N SER A 384 -4.28 -25.76 20.45
CA SER A 384 -5.49 -25.36 19.74
C SER A 384 -5.69 -23.84 19.67
N VAL A 385 -5.24 -23.08 20.67
CA VAL A 385 -5.35 -21.61 20.68
C VAL A 385 -4.22 -20.93 19.90
N MET A 386 -3.14 -21.66 19.59
CA MET A 386 -2.02 -21.18 18.79
C MET A 386 -2.17 -21.49 17.29
N THR A 387 -3.13 -22.34 16.93
CA THR A 387 -3.47 -22.63 15.53
C THR A 387 -3.91 -21.35 14.81
N ALA A 388 -3.23 -21.00 13.72
CA ALA A 388 -3.53 -19.82 12.92
C ALA A 388 -4.09 -20.21 11.56
N TYR A 389 -4.98 -19.36 11.05
CA TYR A 389 -5.66 -19.55 9.77
C TYR A 389 -5.35 -18.36 8.84
N ASP A 390 -5.23 -18.62 7.55
CA ASP A 390 -5.19 -17.56 6.53
C ASP A 390 -6.61 -17.01 6.25
N THR A 391 -6.69 -16.05 5.33
CA THR A 391 -7.95 -15.42 4.90
C THR A 391 -8.90 -16.38 4.18
N SER A 392 -8.40 -17.51 3.65
CA SER A 392 -9.22 -18.58 3.07
C SER A 392 -9.77 -19.57 4.11
N GLY A 393 -9.37 -19.43 5.38
CA GLY A 393 -9.73 -20.35 6.45
C GLY A 393 -8.86 -21.59 6.53
N LYS A 394 -7.70 -21.61 5.86
CA LYS A 394 -6.76 -22.74 5.91
C LYS A 394 -5.78 -22.57 7.06
N ALA A 395 -5.69 -23.59 7.92
CA ALA A 395 -4.71 -23.64 9.00
C ALA A 395 -3.30 -23.83 8.44
N TRP A 396 -2.33 -23.06 8.92
CA TRP A 396 -0.94 -23.18 8.47
C TRP A 396 0.08 -22.79 9.54
N ALA A 397 1.35 -23.15 9.29
CA ALA A 397 2.44 -22.78 10.18
C ALA A 397 2.76 -21.28 10.08
N TRP A 398 3.26 -20.69 11.16
CA TRP A 398 3.65 -19.27 11.21
C TRP A 398 4.93 -19.02 11.99
N TRP A 399 5.68 -17.99 11.60
CA TRP A 399 7.01 -17.68 12.13
C TRP A 399 6.98 -17.07 13.54
N LEU A 400 8.01 -17.39 14.32
CA LEU A 400 8.44 -16.62 15.49
C LEU A 400 9.75 -15.92 15.16
N ARG A 401 10.06 -14.80 15.82
CA ARG A 401 11.35 -14.13 15.61
C ARG A 401 12.53 -14.88 16.24
N SER A 402 12.28 -15.69 17.29
CA SER A 402 13.30 -16.49 17.96
C SER A 402 13.97 -17.47 16.99
N LEU A 403 15.29 -17.61 17.07
CA LEU A 403 16.01 -18.59 16.25
C LEU A 403 15.71 -20.02 16.69
N GLY A 404 15.99 -20.98 15.81
CA GLY A 404 15.78 -22.40 16.00
C GLY A 404 16.93 -23.09 16.71
N ASN A 405 17.20 -24.34 16.34
CA ASN A 405 18.31 -25.13 16.88
C ASN A 405 19.70 -24.72 16.39
N ASN A 406 19.77 -23.88 15.35
CA ASN A 406 20.96 -23.20 14.85
C ASN A 406 20.52 -21.90 14.13
N SER A 407 21.47 -21.06 13.75
CA SER A 407 21.20 -19.74 13.16
C SER A 407 20.67 -19.77 11.73
N SER A 408 20.66 -20.94 11.07
CA SER A 408 20.01 -21.14 9.76
C SER A 408 18.54 -21.59 9.87
N ASN A 409 18.04 -21.71 11.11
CA ASN A 409 16.67 -22.06 11.43
C ASN A 409 15.99 -20.98 12.30
N ALA A 410 14.69 -20.78 12.13
CA ALA A 410 13.87 -19.91 12.97
C ALA A 410 12.69 -20.67 13.58
N ALA A 411 12.40 -20.44 14.85
CA ALA A 411 11.28 -21.07 15.54
C ALA A 411 9.94 -20.72 14.88
N SER A 412 8.96 -21.59 15.04
CA SER A 412 7.64 -21.41 14.42
C SER A 412 6.56 -22.10 15.24
N VAL A 413 5.32 -21.86 14.89
CA VAL A 413 4.19 -22.63 15.37
C VAL A 413 3.64 -23.44 14.19
N SER A 414 3.37 -24.72 14.42
CA SER A 414 2.88 -25.65 13.40
C SER A 414 1.43 -25.34 13.02
N ARG A 415 0.94 -25.94 11.92
CA ARG A 415 -0.49 -25.83 11.53
C ARG A 415 -1.47 -26.43 12.56
N ASN A 416 -0.98 -27.26 13.48
CA ASN A 416 -1.77 -27.81 14.57
C ASN A 416 -1.60 -27.01 15.88
N GLY A 417 -0.77 -25.97 15.84
CA GLY A 417 -0.47 -25.12 16.99
C GLY A 417 0.69 -25.57 17.87
N ASP A 418 1.36 -26.69 17.57
CA ASP A 418 2.55 -27.11 18.32
C ASP A 418 3.69 -26.09 18.11
N VAL A 419 4.36 -25.66 19.17
CA VAL A 419 5.48 -24.71 19.05
C VAL A 419 6.74 -25.47 18.65
N TYR A 420 7.20 -25.27 17.42
CA TYR A 420 8.43 -25.86 16.91
C TYR A 420 9.65 -25.03 17.34
N VAL A 421 10.20 -25.34 18.51
CA VAL A 421 11.35 -24.64 19.10
C VAL A 421 12.64 -24.89 18.30
N GLY A 422 12.77 -26.06 17.66
CA GLY A 422 13.90 -26.37 16.77
C GLY A 422 13.88 -25.58 15.46
N GLY A 423 12.71 -25.08 15.06
CA GLY A 423 12.55 -24.18 13.94
C GLY A 423 12.64 -24.81 12.55
N ASN A 424 12.22 -24.02 11.56
CA ASN A 424 12.32 -24.34 10.14
C ASN A 424 13.47 -23.57 9.50
N HIS A 425 13.97 -24.04 8.35
CA HIS A 425 14.96 -23.31 7.56
C HIS A 425 14.45 -21.92 7.19
N VAL A 426 15.29 -20.90 7.40
CA VAL A 426 14.91 -19.49 7.26
C VAL A 426 14.44 -19.10 5.86
N ASN A 427 14.86 -19.82 4.83
CA ASN A 427 14.50 -19.58 3.42
C ASN A 427 13.20 -20.24 2.96
N ILE A 428 12.46 -20.90 3.84
CA ILE A 428 11.16 -21.48 3.48
C ILE A 428 10.14 -20.36 3.30
N GLY A 429 9.82 -20.05 2.03
CA GLY A 429 8.88 -18.99 1.64
C GLY A 429 7.40 -19.27 1.94
N SER A 430 7.05 -20.49 2.37
CA SER A 430 5.66 -20.91 2.55
C SER A 430 5.18 -20.86 3.99
N VAL A 431 5.93 -20.29 4.93
CA VAL A 431 5.49 -20.13 6.33
C VAL A 431 4.78 -18.79 6.50
N GLY A 432 3.72 -18.77 7.29
CA GLY A 432 2.86 -17.61 7.50
C GLY A 432 3.49 -16.54 8.38
N VAL A 433 3.13 -15.29 8.12
CA VAL A 433 3.55 -14.11 8.88
C VAL A 433 2.38 -13.63 9.74
N ARG A 434 2.61 -13.54 11.06
CA ARG A 434 1.68 -12.99 12.03
C ARG A 434 2.31 -11.83 12.80
N PRO A 435 2.17 -10.60 12.29
CA PRO A 435 2.79 -9.44 12.93
C PRO A 435 2.18 -9.12 14.29
N ALA A 436 2.98 -8.48 15.12
CA ALA A 436 2.63 -7.86 16.38
C ALA A 436 3.18 -6.44 16.43
N MET A 437 2.49 -5.53 17.12
CA MET A 437 2.93 -4.15 17.31
C MET A 437 2.28 -3.51 18.52
N TRP A 438 2.98 -2.60 19.18
CA TRP A 438 2.39 -1.75 20.20
C TRP A 438 1.79 -0.51 19.55
N ILE A 439 0.58 -0.15 19.95
CA ILE A 439 -0.06 1.11 19.56
C ILE A 439 -0.36 1.98 20.78
N THR A 440 -0.32 3.31 20.62
CA THR A 440 -0.87 4.25 21.60
C THR A 440 -2.39 4.33 21.46
N LEU A 441 -3.10 4.24 22.58
CA LEU A 441 -4.56 4.24 22.65
C LEU A 441 -5.18 5.62 22.60
#